data_AF-A0A0Q8RS78-F1
#
_entry.id   AF-A0A0Q8RS78-F1
#
_cell.length_a   1.000
_cell.length_b   1.000
_cell.length_c   1.000
_cell.angle_alpha   90.00
_cell.angle_beta   90.00
_cell.angle_gamma   90.00
#
_symmetry.space_group_name_H-M   'P 1'
#
loop_
_entity.id
_entity.type
_entity.pdbx_description
1 polymer ?
#
loop_
_entity_poly.entity_id
_entity_poly.type
_entity_poly.pdbx_seq_one_letter_code
_entity_poly.pdbx_strand_id
1 'polypeptide(L)'
;MSVNLDHATILMTAAYIKNVNDAFGAEGGSALRLLLDSVRLVLAERPPDLIQRDLTLLVPVRGKDATLEAAGYGEVISLADAEAVADQLSQCLDSDCLIAVAPDRSFRFVRLTVAVDHLSIAGDAVVYHRSAGIERIAAGQNDVTVLRLSQFSASAFADPTFSDLDDALDRYGRRARESACEILAPVWEGGADGPRLVLVNKPEHVMRESLFQALSMMLRRADVTREHTVDAEKPVDIRVAWTGTPAEALIEIKWLGRASTAPGSTTPYTNYFAGRAREGADQLANYLDLKKSSSAKQTVLGYLVIFDARRGAVKGPADSLPKTDALRFENDNPQYNPDHAAIRTDFKPPRRWFLQPRQTYFV
;
A
#
# COMPACT_ATOMS: atom_id res chain seq x y z
N MET A 1 0.73 6.85 19.33
CA MET A 1 -0.19 7.99 19.56
C MET A 1 -1.20 7.98 18.41
N SER A 2 -2.49 7.82 18.68
CA SER A 2 -3.51 7.75 17.62
C SER A 2 -3.87 9.16 17.17
N VAL A 3 -3.64 9.50 15.90
CA VAL A 3 -4.16 10.75 15.33
C VAL A 3 -5.63 10.50 15.01
N ASN A 4 -6.53 11.14 15.76
CA ASN A 4 -7.94 11.16 15.42
C ASN A 4 -8.12 12.08 14.19
N LEU A 5 -8.54 11.53 13.06
CA LEU A 5 -8.71 12.27 11.80
C LEU A 5 -9.72 13.43 11.91
N ASP A 6 -10.70 13.34 12.79
CA ASP A 6 -11.64 14.45 13.03
C ASP A 6 -10.96 15.57 13.81
N HIS A 7 -10.14 15.25 14.81
CA HIS A 7 -9.32 16.26 15.50
C HIS A 7 -8.27 16.86 14.58
N ALA A 8 -7.65 16.05 13.71
CA ALA A 8 -6.74 16.52 12.69
C ALA A 8 -7.43 17.49 11.73
N THR A 9 -8.64 17.16 11.28
CA THR A 9 -9.43 18.02 10.39
C THR A 9 -9.78 19.34 11.07
N ILE A 10 -10.13 19.34 12.36
CA ILE A 10 -10.38 20.57 13.12
C ILE A 10 -9.11 21.42 13.20
N LEU A 11 -7.97 20.82 13.54
CA LEU A 11 -6.68 21.52 13.64
C LEU A 11 -6.25 22.08 12.28
N MET A 12 -6.41 21.30 11.22
CA MET A 12 -6.09 21.70 9.85
C MET A 12 -7.01 22.80 9.37
N THR A 13 -8.33 22.69 9.59
CA THR A 13 -9.29 23.74 9.27
C THR A 13 -8.87 25.03 9.99
N ALA A 14 -8.57 24.97 11.29
CA ALA A 14 -8.12 26.13 12.05
C ALA A 14 -6.81 26.73 11.52
N ALA A 15 -5.89 25.89 11.00
CA ALA A 15 -4.63 26.33 10.44
C ALA A 15 -4.80 27.14 9.13
N TYR A 16 -5.78 26.79 8.29
CA TYR A 16 -5.97 27.42 6.98
C TYR A 16 -7.12 28.43 6.92
N ILE A 17 -8.09 28.36 7.84
CA ILE A 17 -9.30 29.20 7.82
C ILE A 17 -8.98 30.69 7.81
N LYS A 18 -7.93 31.12 8.51
CA LYS A 18 -7.51 32.52 8.52
C LYS A 18 -7.13 32.99 7.12
N ASN A 19 -6.26 32.26 6.43
CA ASN A 19 -5.80 32.63 5.09
C ASN A 19 -6.94 32.65 4.07
N VAL A 20 -7.87 31.70 4.20
CA VAL A 20 -9.05 31.65 3.32
C VAL A 20 -10.03 32.79 3.61
N ASN A 21 -10.27 33.11 4.89
CA ASN A 21 -11.11 34.24 5.28
C ASN A 21 -10.49 35.58 4.86
N ASP A 22 -9.16 35.71 4.94
CA ASP A 22 -8.44 36.92 4.49
C ASP A 22 -8.63 37.13 2.97
N ALA A 23 -8.76 36.05 2.18
CA ALA A 23 -8.98 36.13 0.73
C ALA A 23 -10.46 36.34 0.32
N PHE A 24 -11.38 35.66 1.00
CA PHE A 24 -12.77 35.51 0.53
C PHE A 24 -13.83 35.71 1.62
N GLY A 25 -13.46 36.13 2.83
CA GLY A 25 -14.39 36.32 3.94
C GLY A 25 -15.08 35.02 4.38
N ALA A 26 -16.28 35.15 4.95
CA ALA A 26 -17.03 34.04 5.52
C ALA A 26 -17.43 32.97 4.48
N GLU A 27 -17.67 33.37 3.23
CA GLU A 27 -17.96 32.45 2.13
C GLU A 27 -16.78 31.52 1.85
N GLY A 28 -15.56 32.07 1.85
CA GLY A 28 -14.33 31.27 1.77
C GLY A 28 -14.22 30.25 2.90
N GLY A 29 -14.54 30.67 4.14
CA GLY A 29 -14.52 29.75 5.27
C GLY A 29 -15.48 28.58 5.14
N SER A 30 -16.67 28.80 4.57
CA SER A 30 -17.61 27.73 4.23
C SER A 30 -17.11 26.84 3.09
N ALA A 31 -16.51 27.45 2.05
CA ALA A 31 -15.92 26.73 0.94
C ALA A 31 -14.74 25.85 1.36
N LEU A 32 -13.90 26.30 2.28
CA LEU A 32 -12.81 25.49 2.85
C LEU A 32 -13.36 24.24 3.54
N ARG A 33 -14.39 24.37 4.38
CA ARG A 33 -14.97 23.19 5.07
C ARG A 33 -15.53 22.19 4.08
N LEU A 34 -16.27 22.66 3.07
CA LEU A 34 -16.79 21.82 2.00
C LEU A 34 -15.65 21.13 1.23
N LEU A 35 -14.58 21.87 0.89
CA LEU A 35 -13.42 21.32 0.20
C LEU A 35 -12.77 20.20 1.01
N LEU A 36 -12.46 20.44 2.29
CA LEU A 36 -11.78 19.45 3.13
C LEU A 36 -12.63 18.20 3.36
N ASP A 37 -13.95 18.37 3.57
CA ASP A 37 -14.88 17.24 3.65
C ASP A 37 -14.86 16.41 2.36
N SER A 38 -14.92 17.08 1.20
CA SER A 38 -14.90 16.42 -0.10
C SER A 38 -13.56 15.74 -0.42
N VAL A 39 -12.43 16.33 -0.05
CA VAL A 39 -11.10 15.70 -0.17
C VAL A 39 -11.08 14.40 0.63
N ARG A 40 -11.59 14.40 1.86
CA ARG A 40 -11.66 13.18 2.70
C ARG A 40 -12.52 12.10 2.05
N LEU A 41 -13.69 12.46 1.54
CA LEU A 41 -14.59 11.51 0.87
C LEU A 41 -13.95 10.90 -0.39
N VAL A 42 -13.38 11.74 -1.26
CA VAL A 42 -12.72 11.27 -2.49
C VAL A 42 -11.52 10.37 -2.17
N LEU A 43 -10.71 10.73 -1.18
CA LEU A 43 -9.53 9.93 -0.81
C LEU A 43 -9.87 8.67 0.00
N ALA A 44 -11.03 8.60 0.64
CA ALA A 44 -11.53 7.38 1.27
C ALA A 44 -11.96 6.34 0.23
N GLU A 45 -12.60 6.78 -0.86
CA GLU A 45 -13.01 5.92 -1.98
C GLU A 45 -11.83 5.58 -2.91
N ARG A 46 -10.93 6.54 -3.13
CA ARG A 46 -9.69 6.34 -3.90
C ARG A 46 -8.46 6.69 -3.05
N PRO A 47 -7.87 5.70 -2.34
CA PRO A 47 -6.68 5.93 -1.54
C PRO A 47 -5.58 6.69 -2.30
N PRO A 48 -4.89 7.64 -1.66
CA PRO A 48 -3.87 8.47 -2.29
C PRO A 48 -2.71 7.65 -2.87
N ASP A 49 -2.46 6.46 -2.32
CA ASP A 49 -1.45 5.50 -2.80
C ASP A 49 -1.70 5.01 -4.24
N LEU A 50 -2.93 5.15 -4.73
CA LEU A 50 -3.36 4.71 -6.06
C LEU A 50 -3.53 5.87 -7.06
N ILE A 51 -3.27 7.10 -6.62
CA ILE A 51 -3.37 8.30 -7.44
C ILE A 51 -1.96 8.66 -7.90
N GLN A 52 -1.65 8.32 -9.15
CA GLN A 52 -0.32 8.45 -9.75
C GLN A 52 -0.04 9.84 -10.34
N ARG A 53 -1.11 10.53 -10.75
CA ARG A 53 -1.08 11.83 -11.41
C ARG A 53 -1.52 12.95 -10.46
N ASP A 54 -1.39 14.18 -10.92
CA ASP A 54 -1.77 15.32 -10.09
C ASP A 54 -3.29 15.37 -9.93
N LEU A 55 -3.72 15.67 -8.71
CA LEU A 55 -5.14 15.76 -8.36
C LEU A 55 -5.42 17.16 -7.80
N THR A 56 -6.35 17.87 -8.43
CA THR A 56 -6.82 19.18 -7.99
C THR A 56 -8.30 19.09 -7.63
N LEU A 57 -8.67 19.45 -6.41
CA LEU A 57 -10.06 19.66 -5.99
C LEU A 57 -10.27 21.16 -5.73
N LEU A 58 -11.43 21.70 -6.10
CA LEU A 58 -11.74 23.10 -5.85
C LEU A 58 -13.20 23.31 -5.44
N VAL A 59 -13.43 24.35 -4.64
CA VAL A 59 -14.76 24.89 -4.35
C VAL A 59 -14.78 26.35 -4.82
N PRO A 60 -15.59 26.72 -5.83
CA PRO A 60 -15.70 28.10 -6.29
C PRO A 60 -16.31 29.01 -5.21
N VAL A 61 -15.84 30.25 -5.10
CA VAL A 61 -16.38 31.23 -4.12
C VAL A 61 -17.00 32.44 -4.80
N ARG A 62 -16.38 33.02 -5.84
CA ARG A 62 -16.83 34.29 -6.45
C ARG A 62 -17.78 34.15 -7.63
N GLY A 63 -18.79 33.29 -7.55
CA GLY A 63 -19.86 33.21 -8.55
C GLY A 63 -19.40 32.80 -9.97
N LYS A 64 -18.16 32.33 -10.13
CA LYS A 64 -17.78 31.52 -11.29
C LYS A 64 -18.21 30.07 -11.07
N ASP A 65 -19.53 29.89 -11.06
CA ASP A 65 -20.12 28.67 -11.63
C ASP A 65 -19.84 28.56 -13.14
N ALA A 66 -19.19 29.59 -13.73
CA ALA A 66 -18.53 29.65 -15.03
C ALA A 66 -17.38 28.62 -15.14
N THR A 67 -17.82 27.38 -15.00
CA THR A 67 -17.57 26.24 -15.84
C THR A 67 -16.12 26.00 -16.16
N LEU A 68 -15.62 24.93 -15.56
CA LEU A 68 -14.55 24.12 -16.13
C LEU A 68 -14.72 23.93 -17.66
N GLU A 69 -15.97 23.89 -18.14
CA GLU A 69 -16.34 23.87 -19.57
C GLU A 69 -15.88 25.13 -20.33
N ALA A 70 -16.05 26.33 -19.77
CA ALA A 70 -15.64 27.59 -20.41
C ALA A 70 -14.12 27.79 -20.39
N ALA A 71 -13.44 27.18 -19.42
CA ALA A 71 -11.98 27.25 -19.31
C ALA A 71 -11.24 26.35 -20.32
N GLY A 72 -11.95 25.43 -20.98
CA GLY A 72 -11.38 24.58 -22.04
C GLY A 72 -10.35 23.58 -21.52
N TYR A 73 -10.41 23.20 -20.24
CA TYR A 73 -9.45 22.29 -19.62
C TYR A 73 -9.60 20.83 -20.06
N GLY A 74 -10.78 20.45 -20.54
CA GLY A 74 -11.12 19.10 -20.95
C GLY A 74 -12.62 18.88 -20.99
N GLU A 75 -13.04 17.64 -21.23
CA GLU A 75 -14.44 17.22 -21.11
C GLU A 75 -14.87 17.22 -19.64
N VAL A 76 -16.06 17.78 -19.38
CA VAL A 76 -16.63 17.88 -18.03
C VAL A 76 -17.68 16.80 -17.83
N ILE A 77 -17.51 16.02 -16.77
CA ILE A 77 -18.42 14.93 -16.40
C ILE A 77 -19.06 15.29 -15.05
N SER A 78 -20.39 15.35 -15.01
CA SER A 78 -21.13 15.54 -13.76
C SER A 78 -21.28 14.21 -13.02
N LEU A 79 -20.92 14.19 -11.75
CA LEU A 79 -20.91 13.00 -10.89
C LEU A 79 -21.67 13.31 -9.59
N ALA A 80 -22.46 12.34 -9.12
CA ALA A 80 -23.35 12.55 -7.98
C ALA A 80 -22.62 12.51 -6.63
N ASP A 81 -21.55 11.71 -6.51
CA ASP A 81 -20.90 11.40 -5.25
C ASP A 81 -19.41 11.06 -5.44
N ALA A 82 -18.72 10.82 -4.32
CA ALA A 82 -17.29 10.50 -4.27
C ALA A 82 -16.97 9.10 -4.81
N GLU A 83 -17.92 8.16 -4.78
CA GLU A 83 -17.75 6.82 -5.35
C GLU A 83 -17.62 6.93 -6.88
N ALA A 84 -18.53 7.69 -7.51
CA ALA A 84 -18.46 7.96 -8.94
C ALA A 84 -17.19 8.72 -9.36
N VAL A 85 -16.67 9.60 -8.49
CA VAL A 85 -15.36 10.25 -8.69
C VAL A 85 -14.22 9.23 -8.66
N ALA A 86 -14.23 8.31 -7.71
CA ALA A 86 -13.19 7.27 -7.59
C ALA A 86 -13.16 6.34 -8.82
N ASP A 87 -14.32 6.02 -9.38
CA ASP A 87 -14.43 5.26 -10.63
C ASP A 87 -13.75 6.01 -11.80
N GLN A 88 -14.00 7.32 -11.93
CA GLN A 88 -13.37 8.14 -12.98
C GLN A 88 -11.85 8.27 -12.77
N LEU A 89 -11.39 8.47 -11.53
CA LEU A 89 -9.96 8.49 -11.20
C LEU A 89 -9.28 7.15 -11.55
N SER A 90 -9.97 6.03 -11.35
CA SER A 90 -9.45 4.70 -11.69
C SER A 90 -9.26 4.50 -13.19
N GLN A 91 -10.03 5.23 -14.02
CA GLN A 91 -9.92 5.23 -15.48
C GLN A 91 -8.93 6.27 -16.02
N CYS A 92 -8.41 7.14 -15.15
CA CYS A 92 -7.58 8.30 -15.49
C CYS A 92 -6.15 8.17 -14.92
N LEU A 93 -5.48 7.05 -15.24
CA LEU A 93 -4.15 6.74 -14.68
C LEU A 93 -3.01 7.54 -15.32
N ASP A 94 -3.23 8.09 -16.52
CA ASP A 94 -2.21 8.71 -17.36
C ASP A 94 -2.33 10.24 -17.45
N SER A 95 -3.38 10.83 -16.87
CA SER A 95 -3.70 12.25 -17.00
C SER A 95 -3.96 12.91 -15.66
N ASP A 96 -3.62 14.18 -15.55
CA ASP A 96 -3.91 14.98 -14.36
C ASP A 96 -5.42 15.26 -14.28
N CYS A 97 -5.95 15.35 -13.06
CA CYS A 97 -7.38 15.43 -12.82
C CYS A 97 -7.74 16.72 -12.08
N LEU A 98 -8.86 17.32 -12.47
CA LEU A 98 -9.44 18.47 -11.80
C LEU A 98 -10.90 18.18 -11.45
N ILE A 99 -11.27 18.47 -10.21
CA ILE A 99 -12.61 18.20 -9.67
C ILE A 99 -13.14 19.46 -9.03
N ALA A 100 -14.23 20.03 -9.57
CA ALA A 100 -14.98 21.07 -8.87
C ALA A 100 -16.08 20.45 -8.01
N VAL A 101 -16.19 20.93 -6.78
CA VAL A 101 -17.20 20.51 -5.81
C VAL A 101 -18.30 21.57 -5.77
N ALA A 102 -19.53 21.15 -6.01
CA ALA A 102 -20.70 22.02 -5.95
C ALA A 102 -21.25 22.13 -4.51
N PRO A 103 -22.04 23.18 -4.19
CA PRO A 103 -22.63 23.36 -2.86
C PRO A 103 -23.55 22.21 -2.41
N ASP A 104 -24.16 21.50 -3.35
CA ASP A 104 -24.99 20.31 -3.11
C ASP A 104 -24.17 19.02 -2.91
N ARG A 105 -22.84 19.13 -2.87
CA ARG A 105 -21.86 18.03 -2.78
C ARG A 105 -21.77 17.14 -4.01
N SER A 106 -22.39 17.52 -5.13
CA SER A 106 -22.07 16.91 -6.42
C SER A 106 -20.70 17.36 -6.92
N PHE A 107 -20.16 16.62 -7.89
CA PHE A 107 -18.83 16.83 -8.43
C PHE A 107 -18.89 17.07 -9.94
N ARG A 108 -18.01 17.94 -10.44
CA ARG A 108 -17.71 18.08 -11.86
C ARG A 108 -16.27 17.65 -12.08
N PHE A 109 -16.08 16.51 -12.73
CA PHE A 109 -14.79 15.90 -12.99
C PHE A 109 -14.27 16.30 -14.38
N VAL A 110 -12.98 16.57 -14.48
CA VAL A 110 -12.29 16.89 -15.73
C VAL A 110 -10.98 16.15 -15.81
N ARG A 111 -10.82 15.41 -16.90
CA ARG A 111 -9.51 14.93 -17.34
C ARG A 111 -8.79 16.07 -18.04
N LEU A 112 -7.67 16.52 -17.50
CA LEU A 112 -6.95 17.66 -18.05
C LEU A 112 -6.26 17.29 -19.36
N THR A 113 -6.54 18.05 -20.41
CA THR A 113 -5.83 17.97 -21.71
C THR A 113 -4.74 19.04 -21.84
N VAL A 114 -4.72 20.00 -20.92
CA VAL A 114 -3.76 21.10 -20.82
C VAL A 114 -3.28 21.21 -19.38
N ALA A 115 -2.02 21.63 -19.19
CA ALA A 115 -1.50 21.89 -17.86
C ALA A 115 -2.26 23.07 -17.23
N VAL A 116 -2.67 22.92 -15.97
CA VAL A 116 -3.38 23.96 -15.23
C VAL A 116 -2.57 24.36 -14.00
N ASP A 117 -2.28 25.65 -13.90
CA ASP A 117 -1.68 26.21 -12.69
C ASP A 117 -2.76 26.37 -11.61
N HIS A 118 -2.67 25.57 -10.55
CA HIS A 118 -3.59 25.62 -9.43
C HIS A 118 -3.69 27.00 -8.76
N LEU A 119 -2.64 27.84 -8.83
CA LEU A 119 -2.68 29.20 -8.28
C LEU A 119 -3.56 30.14 -9.11
N SER A 120 -3.62 29.94 -10.43
CA SER A 120 -4.50 30.71 -11.31
C SER A 120 -5.98 30.47 -10.97
N ILE A 121 -6.32 29.24 -10.57
CA ILE A 121 -7.66 28.86 -10.10
C ILE A 121 -7.95 29.46 -8.72
N ALA A 122 -6.95 29.46 -7.84
CA ALA A 122 -7.11 29.91 -6.46
C ALA A 122 -7.55 31.38 -6.34
N GLY A 123 -7.45 32.19 -7.38
CA GLY A 123 -7.97 33.56 -7.40
C GLY A 123 -9.47 33.69 -7.15
N ASP A 124 -10.26 32.69 -7.54
CA ASP A 124 -11.73 32.69 -7.46
C ASP A 124 -12.32 31.47 -6.71
N ALA A 125 -11.46 30.58 -6.21
CA ALA A 125 -11.83 29.33 -5.54
C ALA A 125 -10.91 29.01 -4.37
N VAL A 126 -11.38 28.14 -3.47
CA VAL A 126 -10.51 27.44 -2.52
C VAL A 126 -10.07 26.14 -3.16
N VAL A 127 -8.77 25.91 -3.23
CA VAL A 127 -8.17 24.82 -4.02
C VAL A 127 -7.36 23.91 -3.11
N TYR A 128 -7.54 22.60 -3.26
CA TYR A 128 -6.64 21.56 -2.80
C TYR A 128 -5.90 21.01 -4.00
N HIS A 129 -4.59 20.87 -3.90
CA HIS A 129 -3.77 20.32 -4.97
C HIS A 129 -2.77 19.31 -4.41
N ARG A 130 -2.71 18.13 -5.02
CA ARG A 130 -1.74 17.08 -4.71
C ARG A 130 -0.89 16.80 -5.94
N SER A 131 0.42 16.96 -5.79
CA SER A 131 1.42 16.64 -6.81
C SER A 131 2.62 15.98 -6.16
N ALA A 132 3.09 14.86 -6.71
CA ALA A 132 4.24 14.09 -6.20
C ALA A 132 4.21 13.82 -4.67
N GLY A 133 3.02 13.58 -4.10
CA GLY A 133 2.84 13.34 -2.66
C GLY A 133 3.00 14.59 -1.77
N ILE A 134 3.06 15.78 -2.36
CA ILE A 134 2.96 17.07 -1.68
C ILE A 134 1.54 17.57 -1.84
N GLU A 135 0.91 17.90 -0.71
CA GLU A 135 -0.45 18.43 -0.66
C GLU A 135 -0.39 19.93 -0.35
N ARG A 136 -1.25 20.71 -1.00
CA ARG A 136 -1.32 22.17 -0.85
C ARG A 136 -2.77 22.62 -0.74
N ILE A 137 -2.98 23.71 -0.01
CA ILE A 137 -4.25 24.46 0.00
C ILE A 137 -3.95 25.89 -0.44
N ALA A 138 -4.68 26.35 -1.46
CA ALA A 138 -4.55 27.68 -2.02
C ALA A 138 -5.89 28.44 -2.01
N ALA A 139 -5.83 29.74 -1.72
CA ALA A 139 -6.97 30.67 -1.74
C ALA A 139 -6.48 32.12 -1.93
N GLY A 140 -6.92 32.76 -3.01
CA GLY A 140 -6.43 34.06 -3.45
C GLY A 140 -4.94 34.00 -3.77
N GLN A 141 -4.14 34.80 -3.06
CA GLN A 141 -2.68 34.80 -3.17
C GLN A 141 -2.00 33.88 -2.14
N ASN A 142 -2.78 33.26 -1.25
CA ASN A 142 -2.25 32.35 -0.26
C ASN A 142 -2.11 30.95 -0.86
N ASP A 143 -0.97 30.32 -0.62
CA ASP A 143 -0.70 28.94 -1.00
C ASP A 143 0.18 28.30 0.08
N VAL A 144 -0.35 27.27 0.73
CA VAL A 144 0.25 26.67 1.91
C VAL A 144 0.39 25.18 1.70
N THR A 145 1.59 24.66 1.98
CA THR A 145 1.82 23.21 2.03
C THR A 145 1.13 22.61 3.25
N VAL A 146 0.37 21.55 2.99
CA VAL A 146 -0.30 20.78 4.03
C VAL A 146 0.72 19.97 4.82
N LEU A 147 0.72 20.14 6.14
CA LEU A 147 1.59 19.38 7.04
C LEU A 147 1.11 17.93 7.10
N ARG A 148 2.00 16.98 6.76
CA ARG A 148 1.74 15.56 7.01
C ARG A 148 1.77 15.29 8.50
N LEU A 149 0.71 14.66 8.99
CA LEU A 149 0.54 14.34 10.42
C LEU A 149 1.39 13.14 10.85
N SER A 150 1.82 12.32 9.89
CA SER A 150 2.66 11.15 10.09
C SER A 150 3.48 10.92 8.82
N GLN A 151 4.72 10.46 8.97
CA GLN A 151 5.55 10.03 7.85
C GLN A 151 5.02 8.76 7.17
N PHE A 152 4.10 8.04 7.84
CA PHE A 152 3.50 6.80 7.35
C PHE A 152 2.16 7.01 6.63
N SER A 153 1.70 8.26 6.51
CA SER A 153 0.46 8.58 5.79
C SER A 153 0.78 9.22 4.45
N ALA A 154 0.19 8.67 3.38
CA ALA A 154 0.29 9.22 2.04
C ALA A 154 -0.49 10.54 1.85
N SER A 155 -1.38 10.87 2.79
CA SER A 155 -2.16 12.12 2.84
C SER A 155 -2.46 12.52 4.28
N ALA A 156 -2.58 13.81 4.56
CA ALA A 156 -3.11 14.30 5.84
C ALA A 156 -4.63 14.08 5.99
N PHE A 157 -5.32 13.77 4.88
CA PHE A 157 -6.78 13.67 4.80
C PHE A 157 -7.29 12.23 4.58
N ALA A 158 -6.41 11.27 4.37
CA ALA A 158 -6.77 9.87 4.13
C ALA A 158 -6.40 8.98 5.32
N ASP A 159 -7.17 7.90 5.49
CA ASP A 159 -6.76 6.79 6.35
C ASP A 159 -5.55 6.06 5.73
N PRO A 160 -4.55 5.63 6.51
CA PRO A 160 -3.43 4.86 5.99
C PRO A 160 -3.89 3.53 5.39
N THR A 161 -3.43 3.20 4.17
CA THR A 161 -3.75 1.94 3.50
C THR A 161 -2.49 1.21 3.03
N PHE A 162 -2.20 1.19 1.73
CA PHE A 162 -1.14 0.38 1.12
C PHE A 162 0.26 0.83 1.52
N SER A 163 0.52 2.13 1.65
CA SER A 163 1.83 2.63 2.12
C SER A 163 2.16 2.17 3.55
N ASP A 164 1.16 2.09 4.42
CA ASP A 164 1.34 1.57 5.79
C ASP A 164 1.61 0.06 5.77
N LEU A 165 0.98 -0.69 4.86
CA LEU A 165 1.32 -2.11 4.65
C LEU A 165 2.75 -2.28 4.10
N ASP A 166 3.15 -1.47 3.11
CA ASP A 166 4.51 -1.46 2.57
C ASP A 166 5.53 -1.26 3.70
N ASP A 167 5.31 -0.26 4.56
CA ASP A 167 6.15 0.05 5.72
C ASP A 167 6.14 -1.06 6.77
N ALA A 168 4.97 -1.64 7.08
CA ALA A 168 4.84 -2.74 8.02
C ALA A 168 5.61 -3.98 7.55
N LEU A 169 5.49 -4.31 6.26
CA LEU A 169 6.25 -5.40 5.63
C LEU A 169 7.76 -5.15 5.67
N ASP A 170 8.21 -3.91 5.43
CA ASP A 170 9.63 -3.57 5.53
C ASP A 170 10.17 -3.65 6.96
N ARG A 171 9.40 -3.18 7.94
CA ARG A 171 9.75 -3.30 9.37
C ARG A 171 9.82 -4.75 9.79
N TYR A 172 8.80 -5.54 9.44
CA TYR A 172 8.78 -6.95 9.79
C TYR A 172 9.91 -7.70 9.09
N GLY A 173 10.15 -7.45 7.81
CA GLY A 173 11.24 -8.04 7.04
C GLY A 173 12.61 -7.85 7.69
N ARG A 174 12.90 -6.66 8.23
CA ARG A 174 14.15 -6.42 8.99
C ARG A 174 14.27 -7.35 10.21
N ARG A 175 13.19 -7.57 10.96
CA ARG A 175 13.18 -8.49 12.11
C ARG A 175 13.23 -9.96 11.69
N ALA A 176 12.55 -10.31 10.60
CA ALA A 176 12.52 -11.66 10.06
C ALA A 176 13.90 -12.12 9.60
N ARG A 177 14.70 -11.23 8.97
CA ARG A 177 16.09 -11.52 8.56
C ARG A 177 16.92 -12.12 9.67
N GLU A 178 16.76 -11.63 10.90
CA GLU A 178 17.53 -12.10 12.06
C GLU A 178 16.84 -13.21 12.84
N SER A 179 15.67 -13.67 12.38
CA SER A 179 14.77 -14.58 13.12
C SER A 179 14.46 -14.08 14.53
N ALA A 180 14.35 -12.76 14.69
CA ALA A 180 14.13 -12.10 15.99
C ALA A 180 12.67 -12.13 16.46
N CYS A 181 11.75 -12.63 15.63
CA CYS A 181 10.37 -12.88 16.03
C CYS A 181 10.28 -14.25 16.71
N GLU A 182 9.76 -14.31 17.94
CA GLU A 182 9.63 -15.55 18.71
C GLU A 182 8.73 -16.58 18.00
N ILE A 183 7.75 -16.13 17.23
CA ILE A 183 6.88 -17.01 16.43
C ILE A 183 7.64 -17.56 15.22
N LEU A 184 8.53 -16.76 14.61
CA LEU A 184 9.32 -17.20 13.45
C LEU A 184 10.51 -18.07 13.87
N ALA A 185 11.08 -17.85 15.04
CA ALA A 185 12.27 -18.53 15.54
C ALA A 185 12.25 -20.09 15.42
N PRO A 186 11.12 -20.79 15.64
CA PRO A 186 11.05 -22.24 15.54
C PRO A 186 11.14 -22.82 14.12
N VAL A 187 11.28 -22.00 13.07
CA VAL A 187 11.41 -22.52 11.69
C VAL A 187 12.73 -23.25 11.43
N TRP A 188 13.68 -23.25 12.37
CA TRP A 188 15.02 -23.84 12.20
C TRP A 188 15.18 -25.16 12.99
N GLU A 189 15.67 -26.21 12.34
CA GLU A 189 15.92 -27.53 12.96
C GLU A 189 16.95 -27.49 14.11
N GLY A 190 17.89 -26.54 14.09
CA GLY A 190 18.87 -26.31 15.15
C GLY A 190 18.48 -25.19 16.13
N GLY A 191 17.22 -24.75 16.09
CA GLY A 191 16.75 -23.56 16.79
C GLY A 191 17.26 -22.24 16.18
N ALA A 192 16.61 -21.14 16.53
CA ALA A 192 17.03 -19.81 16.08
C ALA A 192 18.41 -19.39 16.61
N ASP A 193 18.92 -20.06 17.64
CA ASP A 193 20.26 -19.82 18.18
C ASP A 193 21.38 -20.59 17.48
N GLY A 194 21.04 -21.59 16.65
CA GLY A 194 21.99 -22.39 15.89
C GLY A 194 22.41 -21.78 14.55
N PRO A 195 23.03 -22.58 13.66
CA PRO A 195 23.56 -22.10 12.36
C PRO A 195 22.53 -21.50 11.38
N ARG A 196 21.23 -21.82 11.54
CA ARG A 196 20.13 -21.40 10.64
C ARG A 196 20.36 -21.77 9.17
N LEU A 197 20.58 -23.07 8.95
CA LEU A 197 20.92 -23.64 7.63
C LEU A 197 19.82 -24.51 7.03
N VAL A 198 19.01 -25.15 7.87
CA VAL A 198 17.94 -26.07 7.46
C VAL A 198 16.66 -25.70 8.19
N LEU A 199 15.58 -25.58 7.43
CA LEU A 199 14.25 -25.32 7.92
C LEU A 199 13.57 -26.61 8.41
N VAL A 200 12.65 -26.46 9.36
CA VAL A 200 11.77 -27.56 9.77
C VAL A 200 10.85 -28.00 8.62
N ASN A 201 10.27 -29.19 8.75
CA ASN A 201 9.32 -29.68 7.75
C ASN A 201 8.10 -28.73 7.63
N LYS A 202 7.81 -28.29 6.40
CA LYS A 202 6.63 -27.45 6.06
C LYS A 202 6.46 -26.22 6.99
N PRO A 203 7.44 -25.28 7.01
CA PRO A 203 7.48 -24.15 7.94
C PRO A 203 6.50 -23.02 7.60
N GLU A 204 5.80 -23.12 6.47
CA GLU A 204 4.96 -22.04 5.91
C GLU A 204 3.91 -21.51 6.88
N HIS A 205 3.25 -22.40 7.64
CA HIS A 205 2.26 -22.01 8.63
C HIS A 205 2.85 -21.13 9.75
N VAL A 206 4.08 -21.41 10.18
CA VAL A 206 4.80 -20.62 11.19
C VAL A 206 5.17 -19.24 10.63
N MET A 207 5.65 -19.21 9.39
CA MET A 207 5.98 -17.98 8.67
C MET A 207 4.74 -17.10 8.48
N ARG A 208 3.62 -17.71 8.09
CA ARG A 208 2.32 -17.05 7.99
C ARG A 208 1.85 -16.50 9.32
N GLU A 209 1.87 -17.30 10.38
CA GLU A 209 1.45 -16.84 11.72
C GLU A 209 2.32 -15.68 12.22
N SER A 210 3.64 -15.76 12.02
CA SER A 210 4.56 -14.72 12.43
C SER A 210 4.30 -13.38 11.73
N LEU A 211 3.99 -13.41 10.43
CA LEU A 211 3.63 -12.22 9.67
C LEU A 211 2.24 -11.70 10.05
N PHE A 212 1.25 -12.60 10.17
CA PHE A 212 -0.10 -12.27 10.59
C PHE A 212 -0.15 -11.50 11.92
N GLN A 213 0.57 -11.99 12.94
CA GLN A 213 0.64 -11.34 14.24
C GLN A 213 1.30 -9.96 14.15
N ALA A 214 2.39 -9.85 13.39
CA ALA A 214 3.06 -8.57 13.18
C ALA A 214 2.15 -7.54 12.49
N LEU A 215 1.46 -7.93 11.42
CA LEU A 215 0.55 -7.04 10.69
C LEU A 215 -0.66 -6.64 11.55
N SER A 216 -1.27 -7.58 12.27
CA SER A 216 -2.39 -7.31 13.18
C SER A 216 -2.03 -6.29 14.28
N MET A 217 -0.76 -6.23 14.68
CA MET A 217 -0.27 -5.26 15.67
C MET A 217 0.17 -3.92 15.05
N MET A 218 0.69 -3.94 13.83
CA MET A 218 1.27 -2.76 13.19
C MET A 218 0.23 -1.93 12.44
N LEU A 219 -0.70 -2.58 11.75
CA LEU A 219 -1.69 -1.92 10.93
C LEU A 219 -2.85 -1.40 11.79
N ARG A 220 -3.29 -0.19 11.48
CA ARG A 220 -4.42 0.45 12.17
C ARG A 220 -5.65 0.38 11.29
N ARG A 221 -6.82 0.23 11.93
CA ARG A 221 -8.13 0.20 11.25
C ARG A 221 -8.17 -0.82 10.10
N ALA A 222 -7.35 -1.86 10.17
CA ALA A 222 -7.31 -2.94 9.21
C ALA A 222 -7.78 -4.22 9.87
N ASP A 223 -8.63 -4.97 9.19
CA ASP A 223 -8.92 -6.36 9.51
C ASP A 223 -7.91 -7.25 8.79
N VAL A 224 -7.09 -7.96 9.57
CA VAL A 224 -6.10 -8.91 9.06
C VAL A 224 -6.66 -10.30 9.29
N THR A 225 -6.76 -11.11 8.25
CA THR A 225 -7.34 -12.46 8.30
C THR A 225 -6.39 -13.48 7.68
N ARG A 226 -6.36 -14.68 8.24
CA ARG A 226 -5.56 -15.82 7.75
C ARG A 226 -6.42 -16.70 6.86
N GLU A 227 -5.78 -17.38 5.90
CA GLU A 227 -6.40 -18.43 5.08
C GLU A 227 -7.75 -18.00 4.51
N HIS A 228 -7.79 -16.79 3.94
CA HIS A 228 -9.03 -16.25 3.41
C HIS A 228 -9.40 -16.97 2.12
N THR A 229 -10.55 -17.63 2.13
CA THR A 229 -11.12 -18.30 0.96
C THR A 229 -11.48 -17.26 -0.11
N VAL A 230 -10.66 -17.17 -1.17
CA VAL A 230 -10.96 -16.36 -2.36
C VAL A 230 -11.90 -17.13 -3.29
N ASP A 231 -11.77 -18.46 -3.33
CA ASP A 231 -12.65 -19.43 -4.00
C ASP A 231 -12.72 -20.76 -3.21
N ALA A 232 -13.54 -21.71 -3.69
CA ALA A 232 -13.76 -23.00 -3.02
C ALA A 232 -12.54 -23.95 -3.02
N GLU A 233 -11.44 -23.65 -3.72
CA GLU A 233 -10.35 -24.62 -3.93
C GLU A 233 -9.03 -24.24 -3.25
N LYS A 234 -8.65 -22.95 -3.10
CA LYS A 234 -7.44 -22.57 -2.34
C LYS A 234 -7.54 -21.20 -1.64
N PRO A 235 -7.34 -21.12 -0.31
CA PRO A 235 -7.28 -19.85 0.40
C PRO A 235 -5.97 -19.10 0.12
N VAL A 236 -6.03 -17.76 0.13
CA VAL A 236 -4.84 -16.90 0.20
C VAL A 236 -4.27 -16.90 1.62
N ASP A 237 -2.95 -16.78 1.76
CA ASP A 237 -2.30 -16.88 3.07
C ASP A 237 -2.77 -15.81 4.06
N ILE A 238 -2.75 -14.53 3.66
CA ILE A 238 -3.23 -13.41 4.48
C ILE A 238 -4.03 -12.45 3.61
N ARG A 239 -5.15 -11.96 4.14
CA ARG A 239 -5.92 -10.83 3.60
C ARG A 239 -5.89 -9.68 4.59
N VAL A 240 -5.74 -8.46 4.07
CA VAL A 240 -5.83 -7.20 4.84
C VAL A 240 -6.93 -6.34 4.22
N ALA A 241 -7.92 -5.93 4.99
CA ALA A 241 -8.98 -5.02 4.53
C ALA A 241 -9.07 -3.80 5.44
N TRP A 242 -9.05 -2.59 4.86
CA TRP A 242 -9.08 -1.35 5.66
C TRP A 242 -10.52 -0.87 5.89
N THR A 243 -10.86 -0.68 7.16
CA THR A 243 -12.19 -0.32 7.62
C THR A 243 -12.61 1.05 7.11
N GLY A 244 -13.71 1.10 6.36
CA GLY A 244 -14.26 2.34 5.81
C GLY A 244 -13.62 2.76 4.49
N THR A 245 -12.91 1.85 3.81
CA THR A 245 -12.36 2.07 2.47
C THR A 245 -12.63 0.82 1.60
N PRO A 246 -12.62 0.93 0.26
CA PRO A 246 -12.67 -0.23 -0.63
C PRO A 246 -11.30 -0.94 -0.78
N ALA A 247 -10.27 -0.50 -0.04
CA ALA A 247 -8.92 -1.02 -0.16
C ALA A 247 -8.78 -2.41 0.49
N GLU A 248 -8.16 -3.33 -0.24
CA GLU A 248 -7.84 -4.67 0.21
C GLU A 248 -6.46 -5.10 -0.31
N ALA A 249 -5.72 -5.86 0.49
CA ALA A 249 -4.48 -6.49 0.07
C ALA A 249 -4.54 -8.00 0.27
N LEU A 250 -4.05 -8.72 -0.73
CA LEU A 250 -3.84 -10.17 -0.71
C LEU A 250 -2.34 -10.45 -0.59
N ILE A 251 -1.93 -11.23 0.39
CA ILE A 251 -0.53 -11.57 0.61
C ILE A 251 -0.37 -13.08 0.44
N GLU A 252 0.46 -13.47 -0.51
CA GLU A 252 0.89 -14.86 -0.73
C GLU A 252 2.29 -15.04 -0.15
N ILE A 253 2.50 -16.11 0.63
CA ILE A 253 3.76 -16.37 1.32
C ILE A 253 4.39 -17.63 0.72
N LYS A 254 5.63 -17.49 0.25
CA LYS A 254 6.47 -18.63 -0.09
C LYS A 254 7.77 -18.58 0.70
N TRP A 255 8.46 -19.71 0.70
CA TRP A 255 9.76 -19.84 1.36
C TRP A 255 10.72 -20.63 0.47
N LEU A 256 12.00 -20.32 0.55
CA LEU A 256 13.05 -20.98 -0.21
C LEU A 256 14.09 -21.55 0.75
N GLY A 257 14.77 -22.61 0.36
CA GLY A 257 15.83 -23.22 1.16
C GLY A 257 15.69 -24.72 1.28
N ARG A 258 16.48 -25.29 2.18
CA ARG A 258 16.44 -26.71 2.48
C ARG A 258 15.54 -26.94 3.70
N ALA A 259 14.71 -27.97 3.65
CA ALA A 259 13.88 -28.38 4.77
C ALA A 259 13.93 -29.89 5.03
N SER A 260 13.68 -30.30 6.27
CA SER A 260 13.50 -31.70 6.64
C SER A 260 12.30 -32.34 5.94
N THR A 261 12.39 -33.61 5.60
CA THR A 261 11.28 -34.34 4.96
C THR A 261 10.19 -34.76 5.92
N ALA A 262 10.50 -34.87 7.21
CA ALA A 262 9.55 -35.19 8.28
C ALA A 262 9.94 -34.48 9.59
N PRO A 263 8.97 -34.22 10.49
CA PRO A 263 9.26 -33.63 11.81
C PRO A 263 10.28 -34.49 12.59
N GLY A 264 11.32 -33.86 13.15
CA GLY A 264 12.34 -34.55 13.97
C GLY A 264 13.25 -35.51 13.20
N SER A 265 13.20 -35.50 11.87
CA SER A 265 14.07 -36.34 11.04
C SER A 265 15.43 -35.70 10.83
N THR A 266 16.50 -36.44 11.15
CA THR A 266 17.88 -36.01 10.88
C THR A 266 18.31 -36.23 9.43
N THR A 267 17.54 -36.97 8.62
CA THR A 267 17.73 -37.21 7.18
C THR A 267 16.52 -38.00 6.62
N PRO A 268 16.07 -37.78 5.37
CA PRO A 268 16.63 -36.89 4.34
C PRO A 268 16.08 -35.43 4.34
N TYR A 269 16.65 -34.58 3.49
CA TYR A 269 16.23 -33.19 3.28
C TYR A 269 15.78 -32.94 1.84
N THR A 270 14.87 -31.98 1.65
CA THR A 270 14.42 -31.51 0.32
C THR A 270 14.84 -30.07 0.10
N ASN A 271 15.29 -29.75 -1.11
CA ASN A 271 15.61 -28.38 -1.50
C ASN A 271 14.44 -27.74 -2.25
N TYR A 272 14.10 -26.51 -1.86
CA TYR A 272 13.08 -25.68 -2.48
C TYR A 272 13.74 -24.40 -3.00
N PHE A 273 13.69 -24.19 -4.32
CA PHE A 273 14.35 -23.09 -5.01
C PHE A 273 13.35 -22.16 -5.71
N ALA A 274 13.85 -21.28 -6.59
CA ALA A 274 13.09 -20.24 -7.28
C ALA A 274 11.78 -20.70 -7.95
N GLY A 275 11.64 -21.97 -8.32
CA GLY A 275 10.39 -22.54 -8.83
C GLY A 275 9.19 -22.27 -7.90
N ARG A 276 9.37 -22.43 -6.59
CA ARG A 276 8.31 -22.18 -5.60
C ARG A 276 7.92 -20.70 -5.52
N ALA A 277 8.88 -19.78 -5.70
CA ALA A 277 8.59 -18.35 -5.75
C ALA A 277 7.78 -17.99 -7.00
N ARG A 278 8.08 -18.60 -8.16
CA ARG A 278 7.31 -18.42 -9.40
C ARG A 278 5.89 -18.95 -9.27
N GLU A 279 5.73 -20.16 -8.74
CA GLU A 279 4.41 -20.75 -8.46
C GLU A 279 3.57 -19.83 -7.56
N GLY A 280 4.18 -19.20 -6.54
CA GLY A 280 3.50 -18.22 -5.70
C GLY A 280 3.09 -16.94 -6.44
N ALA A 281 3.91 -16.46 -7.37
CA ALA A 281 3.56 -15.30 -8.19
C ALA A 281 2.35 -15.60 -9.08
N ASP A 282 2.34 -16.75 -9.75
CA ASP A 282 1.23 -17.18 -10.60
C ASP A 282 -0.05 -17.43 -9.79
N GLN A 283 0.08 -18.04 -8.61
CA GLN A 283 -1.04 -18.24 -7.69
C GLN A 283 -1.65 -16.91 -7.24
N LEU A 284 -0.82 -15.94 -6.84
CA LEU A 284 -1.29 -14.62 -6.45
C LEU A 284 -1.95 -13.86 -7.61
N ALA A 285 -1.40 -13.95 -8.83
CA ALA A 285 -2.03 -13.36 -10.01
C ALA A 285 -3.43 -13.93 -10.26
N ASN A 286 -3.59 -15.26 -10.13
CA ASN A 286 -4.90 -15.90 -10.25
C ASN A 286 -5.89 -15.42 -9.19
N TYR A 287 -5.44 -15.23 -7.93
CA TYR A 287 -6.31 -14.69 -6.88
C TYR A 287 -6.79 -13.27 -7.19
N LEU A 288 -5.93 -12.42 -7.74
CA LEU A 288 -6.29 -11.07 -8.14
C LEU A 288 -7.32 -11.09 -9.29
N ASP A 289 -7.15 -11.98 -10.26
CA ASP A 289 -8.09 -12.12 -11.38
C ASP A 289 -9.48 -12.61 -10.90
N LEU A 290 -9.51 -13.57 -9.97
CA LEU A 290 -10.74 -14.04 -9.33
C LEU A 290 -11.45 -12.95 -8.52
N LYS A 291 -10.70 -12.15 -7.73
CA LYS A 291 -11.28 -11.02 -6.99
C LYS A 291 -11.84 -9.95 -7.91
N LYS A 292 -11.12 -9.58 -8.97
CA LYS A 292 -11.60 -8.63 -9.98
C LYS A 292 -12.92 -9.08 -10.62
N SER A 293 -13.05 -10.38 -10.89
CA SER A 293 -14.29 -10.94 -11.48
C SER A 293 -15.49 -10.94 -10.53
N SER A 294 -15.26 -10.97 -9.22
CA SER A 294 -16.32 -11.09 -8.20
C SER A 294 -16.72 -9.78 -7.54
N SER A 295 -15.86 -8.76 -7.56
CA SER A 295 -16.15 -7.44 -7.00
C SER A 295 -15.45 -6.33 -7.75
N ALA A 296 -16.18 -5.66 -8.65
CA ALA A 296 -15.66 -4.52 -9.42
C ALA A 296 -15.36 -3.29 -8.54
N LYS A 297 -15.93 -3.22 -7.33
CA LYS A 297 -15.82 -2.07 -6.43
C LYS A 297 -14.60 -2.10 -5.50
N GLN A 298 -13.97 -3.25 -5.30
CA GLN A 298 -12.82 -3.35 -4.39
C GLN A 298 -11.52 -2.99 -5.11
N THR A 299 -10.71 -2.14 -4.48
CA THR A 299 -9.34 -1.95 -4.95
C THR A 299 -8.43 -2.95 -4.25
N VAL A 300 -8.01 -3.98 -5.00
CA VAL A 300 -7.20 -5.08 -4.47
C VAL A 300 -5.76 -4.97 -4.97
N LEU A 301 -4.78 -5.06 -4.06
CA LEU A 301 -3.36 -5.20 -4.40
C LEU A 301 -2.79 -6.53 -3.90
N GLY A 302 -1.99 -7.19 -4.74
CA GLY A 302 -1.28 -8.42 -4.40
C GLY A 302 0.15 -8.17 -3.93
N TYR A 303 0.55 -8.91 -2.89
CA TYR A 303 1.90 -8.90 -2.32
C TYR A 303 2.45 -10.32 -2.26
N LEU A 304 3.56 -10.57 -2.95
CA LEU A 304 4.30 -11.82 -2.80
C LEU A 304 5.42 -11.64 -1.76
N VAL A 305 5.39 -12.41 -0.68
CA VAL A 305 6.40 -12.40 0.38
C VAL A 305 7.22 -13.69 0.33
N ILE A 306 8.54 -13.57 0.27
CA ILE A 306 9.47 -14.70 0.20
C ILE A 306 10.39 -14.73 1.42
N PHE A 307 10.26 -15.76 2.25
CA PHE A 307 11.24 -16.10 3.29
C PHE A 307 12.36 -16.94 2.67
N ASP A 308 13.54 -16.37 2.45
CA ASP A 308 14.64 -17.05 1.77
C ASP A 308 15.72 -17.55 2.73
N ALA A 309 15.77 -18.87 2.92
CA ALA A 309 16.75 -19.58 3.73
C ALA A 309 17.75 -20.38 2.88
N ARG A 310 17.91 -20.09 1.57
CA ARG A 310 18.86 -20.82 0.71
C ARG A 310 20.31 -20.59 1.14
N ARG A 311 21.11 -21.65 1.01
CA ARG A 311 22.55 -21.71 1.31
C ARG A 311 23.25 -22.60 0.30
N GLY A 312 24.53 -22.36 0.05
CA GLY A 312 25.40 -23.26 -0.69
C GLY A 312 25.85 -24.45 0.15
N ALA A 313 26.06 -25.61 -0.49
CA ALA A 313 26.79 -26.76 0.05
C ALA A 313 26.37 -27.30 1.44
N VAL A 314 25.17 -26.97 1.94
CA VAL A 314 24.63 -27.56 3.17
C VAL A 314 24.60 -29.08 3.04
N LYS A 315 24.87 -29.78 4.13
CA LYS A 315 24.71 -31.22 4.36
C LYS A 315 23.72 -31.46 5.50
N GLY A 316 23.77 -30.66 6.56
CA GLY A 316 22.86 -30.74 7.71
C GLY A 316 22.69 -29.42 8.49
N PRO A 317 21.83 -29.41 9.54
CA PRO A 317 21.47 -28.23 10.31
C PRO A 317 22.58 -27.70 11.21
N ALA A 318 23.54 -28.56 11.57
CA ALA A 318 24.65 -28.24 12.47
C ALA A 318 25.97 -27.96 11.74
N ASP A 319 25.94 -27.87 10.40
CA ASP A 319 27.14 -27.61 9.62
C ASP A 319 27.77 -26.26 9.97
N SER A 320 29.08 -26.17 9.75
CA SER A 320 29.79 -24.90 9.64
C SER A 320 30.18 -24.69 8.19
N LEU A 321 29.86 -23.52 7.64
CA LEU A 321 30.02 -23.22 6.21
C LEU A 321 30.96 -22.04 6.02
N PRO A 322 31.79 -22.01 4.96
CA PRO A 322 32.49 -20.79 4.61
C PRO A 322 31.47 -19.70 4.29
N LYS A 323 31.82 -18.44 4.59
CA LYS A 323 30.93 -17.27 4.37
C LYS A 323 30.34 -17.23 2.95
N THR A 324 31.13 -17.64 1.95
CA THR A 324 30.70 -17.70 0.54
C THR A 324 29.54 -18.65 0.29
N ASP A 325 29.50 -19.79 0.98
CA ASP A 325 28.38 -20.75 0.87
C ASP A 325 27.20 -20.32 1.74
N ALA A 326 27.46 -19.83 2.95
CA ALA A 326 26.41 -19.35 3.86
C ALA A 326 25.62 -18.17 3.26
N LEU A 327 26.28 -17.26 2.55
CA LEU A 327 25.67 -16.07 1.94
C LEU A 327 25.49 -16.17 0.42
N ARG A 328 25.72 -17.35 -0.18
CA ARG A 328 25.71 -17.58 -1.64
C ARG A 328 24.53 -16.95 -2.36
N PHE A 329 23.36 -16.99 -1.71
CA PHE A 329 22.10 -16.56 -2.30
C PHE A 329 21.65 -15.18 -1.84
N GLU A 330 22.38 -14.47 -0.98
CA GLU A 330 21.92 -13.20 -0.37
C GLU A 330 21.39 -12.20 -1.43
N ASN A 331 22.11 -12.05 -2.53
CA ASN A 331 21.75 -11.14 -3.64
C ASN A 331 21.15 -11.86 -4.86
N ASP A 332 20.90 -13.17 -4.78
CA ASP A 332 20.30 -13.96 -5.87
C ASP A 332 18.77 -13.91 -5.79
N ASN A 333 18.16 -12.89 -6.39
CA ASN A 333 16.70 -12.78 -6.44
C ASN A 333 16.10 -13.75 -7.46
N PRO A 334 14.98 -14.43 -7.15
CA PRO A 334 14.25 -15.22 -8.13
C PRO A 334 13.87 -14.37 -9.36
N GLN A 335 14.08 -14.93 -10.54
CA GLN A 335 13.55 -14.36 -11.78
C GLN A 335 12.13 -14.88 -12.02
N TYR A 336 11.22 -13.96 -12.32
CA TYR A 336 9.82 -14.22 -12.60
C TYR A 336 9.58 -14.15 -14.12
N ASN A 337 8.80 -15.11 -14.64
CA ASN A 337 8.41 -15.12 -16.05
C ASN A 337 7.00 -15.73 -16.18
N PRO A 338 5.96 -14.91 -16.45
CA PRO A 338 6.05 -13.45 -16.64
C PRO A 338 6.40 -12.72 -15.33
N ASP A 339 6.97 -11.52 -15.45
CA ASP A 339 7.12 -10.61 -14.31
C ASP A 339 5.79 -9.86 -14.10
N HIS A 340 4.92 -10.44 -13.26
CA HIS A 340 3.61 -9.88 -12.95
C HIS A 340 3.68 -8.46 -12.39
N ALA A 341 4.74 -8.11 -11.65
CA ALA A 341 4.89 -6.75 -11.09
C ALA A 341 5.25 -5.70 -12.16
N ALA A 342 5.86 -6.13 -13.27
CA ALA A 342 6.19 -5.24 -14.38
C ALA A 342 5.02 -5.01 -15.35
N ILE A 343 4.10 -5.98 -15.45
CA ILE A 343 3.00 -5.95 -16.43
C ILE A 343 1.63 -5.65 -15.82
N ARG A 344 1.49 -5.70 -14.48
CA ARG A 344 0.23 -5.44 -13.78
C ARG A 344 0.37 -4.31 -12.77
N THR A 345 -0.66 -3.48 -12.66
CA THR A 345 -0.73 -2.40 -11.66
C THR A 345 -1.23 -2.84 -10.30
N ASP A 346 -1.90 -3.99 -10.23
CA ASP A 346 -2.47 -4.59 -9.02
C ASP A 346 -1.53 -5.59 -8.33
N PHE A 347 -0.30 -5.78 -8.85
CA PHE A 347 0.68 -6.71 -8.32
C PHE A 347 1.93 -5.94 -7.90
N LYS A 348 2.25 -5.93 -6.60
CA LYS A 348 3.44 -5.23 -6.09
C LYS A 348 4.71 -6.05 -6.30
N PRO A 349 5.88 -5.40 -6.46
CA PRO A 349 7.16 -6.10 -6.56
C PRO A 349 7.34 -7.11 -5.40
N PRO A 350 7.77 -8.35 -5.68
CA PRO A 350 7.98 -9.36 -4.64
C PRO A 350 8.93 -8.91 -3.54
N ARG A 351 8.55 -9.12 -2.29
CA ARG A 351 9.34 -8.78 -1.11
C ARG A 351 10.08 -10.00 -0.61
N ARG A 352 11.40 -10.02 -0.81
CA ARG A 352 12.27 -11.12 -0.39
C ARG A 352 13.02 -10.77 0.89
N TRP A 353 12.88 -11.62 1.89
CA TRP A 353 13.61 -11.55 3.15
C TRP A 353 14.60 -12.70 3.23
N PHE A 354 15.87 -12.42 2.91
CA PHE A 354 16.95 -13.38 3.12
C PHE A 354 17.19 -13.56 4.62
N LEU A 355 16.74 -14.70 5.15
CA LEU A 355 16.93 -15.04 6.55
C LEU A 355 18.41 -15.33 6.75
N GLN A 356 19.07 -14.56 7.60
CA GLN A 356 20.52 -14.58 7.73
C GLN A 356 20.97 -15.80 8.55
N PRO A 357 21.98 -16.57 8.06
CA PRO A 357 22.65 -17.56 8.88
C PRO A 357 23.44 -16.86 10.00
N ARG A 358 23.68 -17.57 11.10
CA ARG A 358 24.47 -17.00 12.20
C ARG A 358 25.94 -16.94 11.83
N GLN A 359 26.49 -15.73 11.82
CA GLN A 359 27.89 -15.47 11.44
C GLN A 359 28.90 -16.19 12.34
N THR A 360 28.55 -16.45 13.60
CA THR A 360 29.39 -17.20 14.55
C THR A 360 29.63 -18.66 14.16
N TYR A 361 28.92 -19.18 13.15
CA TYR A 361 29.07 -20.54 12.62
C TYR A 361 29.74 -20.57 11.23
N PHE A 362 30.33 -19.45 10.80
CA PHE A 362 31.15 -19.41 9.59
C PHE A 362 32.55 -19.97 9.88
N VAL A 363 33.16 -20.61 8.88
CA VAL A 363 34.56 -21.08 8.91
C VAL A 363 35.48 -20.25 8.03
#